data_AF-A0A7C3JY65-F1
#
_entry.id   AF-A0A7C3JY65-F1
#
_cell.length_a   1.000
_cell.length_b   1.000
_cell.length_c   1.000
_cell.angle_alpha   90.00
_cell.angle_beta   90.00
_cell.angle_gamma   90.00
#
_symmetry.space_group_name_H-M   'P 1'
#
loop_
_entity.id
_entity.type
_entity.pdbx_description
1 polymer ?
#
loop_
_entity_poly.entity_id
_entity_poly.type
_entity_poly.pdbx_seq_one_letter_code
_entity_poly.pdbx_strand_id
1 'polypeptide(L)'
;MIRYEEALARCMDAVRGGAEVEAALAAVPERYHEQLRRELAFAARLARAAAGAPGPSDAAERLAAARLMAQLQAGRAAGAGGAPPAGGRGFFAAFPRFAFLPLAVAVGGLALLALGVIRPAGGGPGTAEAATLEGVVVDSSMDSITVQTLDSLEEVIVPAGAVVANQDGSRLDVAAIQAGEVVVVKGMRAQKGKLVAKSVERLVEGLQGWCRDRPLRCRELERKLRQAEQQCRQAPQACAAPVDGLPPVIKRAVDIAQLEDLKQRCRSAGQAACQDVVSYCRQNLDVCADSKPPAFPDRPDDLRERVRILEQGCRDRDTLACRQLAQACARLPGVCDAILPATEPPARP
;
A
#
# COMPACT_ATOMS: atom_id res chain seq x y z
N MET A 1 21.07 -11.69 16.91
CA MET A 1 20.21 -10.49 17.06
C MET A 1 18.85 -10.81 16.47
N ILE A 2 17.77 -10.60 17.21
CA ILE A 2 16.40 -10.82 16.73
C ILE A 2 16.03 -9.67 15.77
N ARG A 3 15.42 -10.01 14.62
CA ARG A 3 14.89 -9.01 13.67
C ARG A 3 13.59 -8.40 14.18
N TYR A 4 13.22 -7.22 13.70
CA TYR A 4 11.98 -6.56 14.13
C TYR A 4 10.73 -7.43 13.89
N GLU A 5 10.65 -8.09 12.73
CA GLU A 5 9.54 -8.96 12.34
C GLU A 5 9.35 -10.14 13.32
N GLU A 6 10.45 -10.77 13.75
CA GLU A 6 10.43 -11.86 14.73
C GLU A 6 10.01 -11.35 16.12
N ALA A 7 10.44 -10.13 16.50
CA ALA A 7 10.04 -9.51 17.76
C ALA A 7 8.54 -9.17 17.75
N LEU A 8 8.01 -8.65 16.64
CA LEU A 8 6.59 -8.37 16.44
C LEU A 8 5.74 -9.64 16.51
N ALA A 9 6.15 -10.70 15.80
CA ALA A 9 5.44 -11.99 15.81
C ALA A 9 5.36 -12.57 17.23
N ARG A 10 6.49 -12.61 17.96
CA ARG A 10 6.54 -13.09 19.35
C ARG A 10 5.66 -12.26 20.30
N CYS A 11 5.68 -10.94 20.15
CA CYS A 11 4.87 -10.05 20.97
C CYS A 11 3.37 -10.24 20.68
N MET A 12 2.98 -10.39 19.42
CA MET A 12 1.59 -10.66 19.02
C MET A 12 1.09 -12.01 19.51
N ASP A 13 1.91 -13.06 19.44
CA ASP A 13 1.54 -14.39 19.93
C ASP A 13 1.37 -14.42 21.46
N ALA A 14 2.23 -13.70 22.19
CA ALA A 14 2.08 -13.54 23.64
C ALA A 14 0.76 -12.82 24.00
N VAL A 15 0.45 -11.71 23.33
CA VAL A 15 -0.81 -10.96 23.55
C VAL A 15 -2.03 -11.80 23.17
N ARG A 16 -1.97 -12.58 22.09
CA ARG A 16 -3.05 -13.54 21.72
C ARG A 16 -3.21 -14.65 22.76
N GLY A 17 -2.13 -15.06 23.41
CA GLY A 17 -2.13 -15.99 24.54
C GLY A 17 -2.67 -15.40 25.84
N GLY A 18 -3.08 -14.13 25.85
CA GLY A 18 -3.62 -13.44 27.01
C GLY A 18 -2.58 -12.73 27.88
N ALA A 19 -1.33 -12.64 27.43
CA ALA A 19 -0.33 -11.85 28.14
C ALA A 19 -0.65 -10.34 28.08
N GLU A 20 -0.38 -9.63 29.17
CA GLU A 20 -0.41 -8.18 29.15
C GLU A 20 0.65 -7.62 28.20
N VAL A 21 0.36 -6.50 27.54
CA VAL A 21 1.24 -5.89 26.54
C VAL A 21 2.63 -5.59 27.11
N GLU A 22 2.72 -5.07 28.32
CA GLU A 22 4.03 -4.77 28.95
C GLU A 22 4.82 -6.05 29.29
N ALA A 23 4.13 -7.14 29.67
CA ALA A 23 4.77 -8.44 29.87
C ALA A 23 5.26 -9.05 28.54
N ALA A 24 4.51 -8.88 27.45
CA ALA A 24 4.93 -9.30 26.11
C ALA A 24 6.12 -8.48 25.59
N LEU A 25 6.17 -7.17 25.89
CA LEU A 25 7.28 -6.29 25.53
C LEU A 25 8.56 -6.62 26.30
N ALA A 26 8.47 -7.08 27.55
CA ALA A 26 9.63 -7.51 28.33
C ALA A 26 10.37 -8.71 27.69
N ALA A 27 9.71 -9.49 26.84
CA ALA A 27 10.30 -10.63 26.13
C ALA A 27 11.05 -10.26 24.84
N VAL A 28 11.04 -8.97 24.44
CA VAL A 28 11.67 -8.48 23.21
C VAL A 28 12.70 -7.36 23.48
N PRO A 29 13.70 -7.16 22.60
CA PRO A 29 14.72 -6.13 22.79
C PRO A 29 14.15 -4.72 22.95
N GLU A 30 14.66 -3.95 23.93
CA GLU A 30 14.16 -2.60 24.28
C GLU A 30 14.10 -1.62 23.12
N ARG A 31 15.04 -1.71 22.17
CA ARG A 31 15.07 -0.87 20.96
C ARG A 31 13.80 -0.93 20.11
N TYR A 32 12.96 -1.96 20.30
CA TYR A 32 11.70 -2.14 19.56
C TYR A 32 10.46 -1.75 20.38
N HIS A 33 10.59 -1.43 21.66
CA HIS A 33 9.45 -1.24 22.57
C HIS A 33 8.54 -0.11 22.12
N GLU A 34 9.10 1.04 21.74
CA GLU A 34 8.30 2.19 21.32
C GLU A 34 7.50 1.91 20.03
N GLN A 35 8.14 1.23 19.07
CA GLN A 35 7.50 0.88 17.80
C GLN A 35 6.39 -0.18 18.01
N LEU A 36 6.67 -1.22 18.79
CA LEU A 36 5.69 -2.26 19.12
C LEU A 36 4.51 -1.71 19.93
N ARG A 37 4.72 -0.78 20.86
CA ARG A 37 3.62 -0.10 21.57
C ARG A 37 2.69 0.64 20.60
N ARG A 38 3.25 1.35 19.61
CA ARG A 38 2.46 2.06 18.59
C ARG A 38 1.62 1.10 17.75
N GLU A 39 2.22 0.02 17.26
CA GLU A 39 1.53 -0.96 16.40
C GLU A 39 0.46 -1.75 17.18
N LEU A 40 0.76 -2.17 18.42
CA LEU A 40 -0.22 -2.84 19.28
C LEU A 40 -1.38 -1.91 19.68
N ALA A 41 -1.10 -0.64 19.97
CA ALA A 41 -2.15 0.34 20.24
C ALA A 41 -3.03 0.63 19.00
N PHE A 42 -2.45 0.57 17.80
CA PHE A 42 -3.21 0.64 16.56
C PHE A 42 -4.09 -0.60 16.35
N ALA A 43 -3.53 -1.80 16.50
CA ALA A 43 -4.26 -3.06 16.40
C ALA A 43 -5.41 -3.15 17.42
N ALA A 44 -5.19 -2.71 18.66
CA ALA A 44 -6.22 -2.67 19.70
C ALA A 44 -7.35 -1.69 19.37
N ARG A 45 -7.04 -0.54 18.75
CA ARG A 45 -8.06 0.43 18.29
C ARG A 45 -8.90 -0.15 17.16
N LEU A 46 -8.28 -0.85 16.20
CA LEU A 46 -9.01 -1.55 15.14
C LEU A 46 -9.92 -2.65 15.70
N ALA A 47 -9.42 -3.46 16.64
CA ALA A 47 -10.21 -4.50 17.27
C ALA A 47 -11.42 -3.94 18.04
N ARG A 48 -11.26 -2.81 18.75
CA ARG A 48 -12.38 -2.14 19.42
C ARG A 48 -13.37 -1.51 18.45
N ALA A 49 -12.91 -0.93 17.35
CA ALA A 49 -13.79 -0.41 16.30
C ALA A 49 -14.63 -1.54 15.69
N ALA A 50 -14.02 -2.69 15.42
CA ALA A 50 -14.74 -3.88 14.95
C ALA A 50 -15.74 -4.43 15.99
N ALA A 51 -15.41 -4.38 17.29
CA ALA A 51 -16.30 -4.83 18.36
C ALA A 51 -17.43 -3.84 18.70
N GLY A 52 -17.24 -2.54 18.40
CA GLY A 52 -18.20 -1.48 18.66
C GLY A 52 -19.17 -1.19 17.52
N ALA A 53 -19.01 -1.86 16.37
CA ALA A 53 -19.97 -1.78 15.28
C ALA A 53 -21.32 -2.40 15.73
N PRO A 54 -22.46 -1.73 15.51
CA PRO A 54 -23.76 -2.29 15.85
C PRO A 54 -23.94 -3.63 15.14
N GLY A 55 -24.12 -4.70 15.91
CA GLY A 55 -24.27 -6.05 15.36
C GLY A 55 -25.47 -6.12 14.40
N PRO A 56 -25.38 -6.88 13.31
CA PRO A 56 -26.43 -6.93 12.30
C PRO A 56 -27.73 -7.48 12.89
N SER A 57 -28.83 -6.81 12.56
CA SER A 57 -30.18 -7.10 13.07
C SER A 57 -30.86 -8.30 12.41
N ASP A 58 -30.22 -8.98 11.46
CA ASP A 58 -30.85 -10.08 10.75
C ASP A 58 -30.55 -11.44 11.38
N ALA A 59 -31.63 -12.13 11.77
CA ALA A 59 -31.60 -13.50 12.29
C ALA A 59 -30.90 -14.49 11.35
N ALA A 60 -30.87 -14.19 10.04
CA ALA A 60 -30.16 -14.97 9.02
C ALA A 60 -28.63 -14.89 9.17
N GLU A 61 -28.09 -13.71 9.49
CA GLU A 61 -26.65 -13.53 9.71
C GLU A 61 -26.19 -14.07 11.07
N ARG A 62 -27.04 -14.01 12.10
CA ARG A 62 -26.76 -14.71 13.37
C ARG A 62 -26.68 -16.22 13.18
N LEU A 63 -27.50 -16.78 12.29
CA LEU A 63 -27.47 -18.20 11.93
C LEU A 63 -26.24 -18.56 11.10
N ALA A 64 -25.78 -17.65 10.22
CA ALA A 64 -24.54 -17.81 9.46
C ALA A 64 -23.30 -17.73 10.35
N ALA A 65 -23.24 -16.75 11.27
CA ALA A 65 -22.16 -16.60 12.24
C ALA A 65 -22.12 -17.77 13.24
N ALA A 66 -23.28 -18.26 13.70
CA ALA A 66 -23.36 -19.45 14.55
C ALA A 66 -22.88 -20.72 13.82
N ARG A 67 -23.21 -20.88 12.53
CA ARG A 67 -22.71 -21.99 11.70
C ARG A 67 -21.20 -21.91 11.47
N LEU A 68 -20.66 -20.71 11.24
CA LEU A 68 -19.24 -20.49 11.09
C LEU A 68 -18.47 -20.83 12.39
N MET A 69 -18.98 -20.38 13.54
CA MET A 69 -18.41 -20.70 14.85
C MET A 69 -18.46 -22.21 15.16
N ALA A 70 -19.56 -22.89 14.79
CA ALA A 70 -19.67 -24.34 14.94
C ALA A 70 -18.68 -25.10 14.04
N GLN A 71 -18.44 -24.64 12.81
CA GLN A 71 -17.45 -25.24 11.90
C GLN A 71 -16.00 -25.05 12.40
N LEU A 72 -15.69 -23.87 12.95
CA LEU A 72 -14.38 -23.60 13.55
C LEU A 72 -14.12 -24.46 14.81
N GLN A 73 -15.15 -24.72 15.61
CA GLN A 73 -15.04 -25.63 16.76
C GLN A 73 -14.87 -27.09 16.33
N ALA A 74 -15.57 -27.54 15.28
CA ALA A 74 -15.40 -28.88 14.71
C ALA A 74 -14.00 -29.09 14.12
N GLY A 75 -13.43 -28.09 13.46
CA GLY A 75 -12.05 -28.12 12.96
C GLY A 75 -11.00 -28.22 14.08
N ARG A 76 -11.23 -27.57 15.22
CA ARG A 76 -10.36 -27.69 16.40
C ARG A 76 -10.42 -29.08 17.07
N ALA A 77 -11.61 -29.69 17.11
CA ALA A 77 -11.75 -31.06 17.62
C ALA A 77 -11.05 -32.09 16.71
N ALA A 78 -11.05 -31.87 15.39
CA ALA A 78 -10.33 -32.72 14.43
C ALA A 78 -8.80 -32.55 14.51
N GLY A 79 -8.31 -31.36 14.89
CA GLY A 79 -6.87 -31.08 15.03
C GLY A 79 -6.24 -31.58 16.33
N ALA A 80 -7.02 -31.87 17.37
CA ALA A 80 -6.52 -32.27 18.68
C ALA A 80 -6.26 -33.79 18.84
N GLY A 81 -6.56 -34.60 17.81
CA GLY A 81 -6.55 -36.07 17.90
C GLY A 81 -5.35 -36.80 17.25
N GLY A 82 -4.28 -36.10 16.85
CA GLY A 82 -3.20 -36.68 16.05
C GLY A 82 -1.92 -37.00 16.83
N ALA A 83 -1.94 -37.97 17.75
CA ALA A 83 -0.70 -38.61 18.20
C ALA A 83 -0.25 -39.64 17.15
N PRO A 84 1.01 -39.65 16.68
CA PRO A 84 1.45 -40.63 15.69
C PRO A 84 1.71 -41.99 16.34
N PRO A 85 1.19 -43.10 15.81
CA PRO A 85 1.65 -44.41 16.22
C PRO A 85 3.01 -44.71 15.61
N ALA A 86 3.92 -45.16 16.47
CA ALA A 86 5.18 -45.77 16.08
C ALA A 86 4.93 -47.14 15.41
N GLY A 87 5.70 -47.42 14.35
CA GLY A 87 6.00 -48.78 13.90
C GLY A 87 5.39 -49.17 12.56
N GLY A 88 6.24 -49.63 11.64
CA GLY A 88 5.79 -50.26 10.41
C GLY A 88 6.90 -50.43 9.37
N ARG A 89 7.64 -51.54 9.46
CA ARG A 89 8.70 -51.96 8.55
C ARG A 89 8.17 -52.25 7.13
N GLY A 90 8.94 -51.79 6.14
CA GLY A 90 9.34 -52.56 4.94
C GLY A 90 8.33 -52.66 3.80
N PHE A 91 8.67 -52.09 2.64
CA PHE A 91 8.32 -52.64 1.32
C PHE A 91 9.19 -51.95 0.24
N PHE A 92 10.39 -52.48 0.01
CA PHE A 92 11.13 -52.25 -1.23
C PHE A 92 10.82 -53.41 -2.17
N ALA A 93 10.04 -53.18 -3.22
CA ALA A 93 9.99 -54.05 -4.39
C ALA A 93 9.43 -53.30 -5.60
N ALA A 94 10.05 -53.56 -6.76
CA ALA A 94 9.56 -53.34 -8.11
C ALA A 94 9.65 -51.92 -8.71
N PHE A 95 10.84 -51.59 -9.21
CA PHE A 95 10.99 -50.80 -10.43
C PHE A 95 11.08 -51.74 -11.65
N PRO A 96 10.38 -51.44 -12.75
CA PRO A 96 10.89 -51.76 -14.06
C PRO A 96 11.21 -50.49 -14.86
N ARG A 97 12.47 -50.49 -15.30
CA ARG A 97 13.08 -49.79 -16.44
C ARG A 97 12.09 -49.37 -17.55
N PHE A 98 12.10 -48.08 -17.90
CA PHE A 98 11.92 -47.65 -19.28
C PHE A 98 13.06 -46.73 -19.72
N ALA A 99 13.48 -47.00 -20.94
CA ALA A 99 14.68 -46.56 -21.62
C ALA A 99 14.44 -45.30 -22.46
N PHE A 100 15.45 -44.42 -22.46
CA PHE A 100 15.93 -43.55 -23.54
C PHE A 100 14.96 -42.80 -24.46
N LEU A 101 15.03 -41.45 -24.42
CA LEU A 101 15.34 -40.63 -25.61
C LEU A 101 15.69 -39.18 -25.20
N PRO A 102 16.90 -38.68 -25.50
CA PRO A 102 17.23 -37.26 -25.38
C PRO A 102 17.04 -36.57 -26.74
N LEU A 103 16.28 -35.47 -26.78
CA LEU A 103 16.30 -34.56 -27.93
C LEU A 103 16.67 -33.16 -27.44
N ALA A 104 17.79 -32.68 -27.97
CA ALA A 104 18.38 -31.39 -27.71
C ALA A 104 17.95 -30.35 -28.76
N VAL A 105 18.19 -29.08 -28.40
CA VAL A 105 18.34 -27.89 -29.26
C VAL A 105 17.06 -27.19 -29.73
N ALA A 106 16.85 -25.97 -29.20
CA ALA A 106 16.70 -24.78 -30.05
C ALA A 106 16.95 -23.50 -29.23
N VAL A 107 18.01 -22.80 -29.63
CA VAL A 107 18.31 -21.39 -29.34
C VAL A 107 17.35 -20.50 -30.14
N GLY A 108 17.00 -19.33 -29.60
CA GLY A 108 16.33 -18.23 -30.30
C GLY A 108 15.00 -17.89 -29.65
N GLY A 109 14.65 -16.65 -29.35
CA GLY A 109 15.22 -15.36 -29.70
C GLY A 109 14.26 -14.30 -29.17
N LEU A 110 14.82 -13.15 -28.81
CA LEU A 110 14.09 -11.93 -28.50
C LEU A 110 13.10 -11.59 -29.62
N ALA A 111 11.82 -11.38 -29.30
CA ALA A 111 10.90 -10.67 -30.17
C ALA A 111 9.82 -9.92 -29.35
N LEU A 112 10.01 -8.60 -29.29
CA LEU A 112 8.96 -7.60 -29.09
C LEU A 112 7.81 -7.80 -30.09
N LEU A 113 6.56 -7.60 -29.65
CA LEU A 113 5.38 -7.15 -30.42
C LEU A 113 4.27 -6.88 -29.38
N ALA A 114 3.93 -5.66 -28.99
CA ALA A 114 3.27 -4.57 -29.73
C ALA A 114 1.95 -5.02 -30.41
N LEU A 115 0.83 -4.61 -29.78
CA LEU A 115 -0.51 -4.30 -30.32
C LEU A 115 -0.99 -5.04 -31.59
N GLY A 116 -2.04 -5.84 -31.44
CA GLY A 116 -2.87 -6.31 -32.54
C GLY A 116 -4.28 -6.66 -32.06
N VAL A 117 -5.20 -5.69 -32.17
CA VAL A 117 -6.65 -5.93 -32.11
C VAL A 117 -7.03 -6.82 -33.28
N ILE A 118 -7.37 -8.08 -33.01
CA ILE A 118 -8.02 -8.96 -33.98
C ILE A 118 -9.33 -9.41 -33.35
N ARG A 119 -10.43 -8.91 -33.92
CA ARG A 119 -11.80 -9.30 -33.59
C ARG A 119 -12.24 -10.30 -34.67
N PRO A 120 -12.42 -11.61 -34.38
CA PRO A 120 -13.05 -12.50 -35.33
C PRO A 120 -14.57 -12.38 -35.18
N ALA A 121 -15.22 -11.90 -36.23
CA ALA A 121 -16.65 -12.08 -36.44
C ALA A 121 -16.88 -13.50 -36.98
N GLY A 122 -17.50 -14.36 -36.18
CA GLY A 122 -17.85 -15.72 -36.56
C GLY A 122 -18.62 -16.41 -35.44
N GLY A 123 -19.94 -16.53 -35.60
CA GLY A 123 -20.82 -17.21 -34.65
C GLY A 123 -20.56 -18.72 -34.62
N GLY A 124 -19.96 -19.18 -33.53
CA GLY A 124 -19.80 -20.58 -33.14
C GLY A 124 -20.04 -20.73 -31.63
N PRO A 125 -20.22 -21.95 -31.11
CA PRO A 125 -20.60 -22.19 -29.72
C PRO A 125 -19.57 -21.56 -28.78
N GLY A 126 -20.05 -20.67 -27.90
CA GLY A 126 -19.29 -19.63 -27.20
C GLY A 126 -17.86 -20.01 -26.82
N THR A 127 -16.91 -19.55 -27.64
CA THR A 127 -15.48 -19.63 -27.35
C THR A 127 -15.19 -18.78 -26.12
N ALA A 128 -14.78 -19.42 -25.03
CA ALA A 128 -14.32 -18.75 -23.82
C ALA A 128 -13.14 -17.83 -24.19
N GLU A 129 -13.37 -16.51 -24.12
CA GLU A 129 -12.36 -15.51 -24.44
C GLU A 129 -11.35 -15.44 -23.27
N ALA A 130 -10.08 -15.69 -23.58
CA ALA A 130 -8.99 -15.51 -22.62
C ALA A 130 -8.88 -14.02 -22.30
N ALA A 131 -9.06 -13.67 -21.03
CA ALA A 131 -9.02 -12.30 -20.55
C ALA A 131 -7.84 -12.13 -19.60
N THR A 132 -7.10 -11.04 -19.79
CA THR A 132 -6.08 -10.59 -18.84
C THR A 132 -6.58 -9.28 -18.23
N LEU A 133 -6.60 -9.23 -16.91
CA LEU A 133 -7.08 -8.11 -16.13
C LEU A 133 -5.97 -7.64 -15.21
N GLU A 134 -5.64 -6.36 -15.28
CA GLU A 134 -4.66 -5.71 -14.42
C GLU A 134 -5.39 -4.64 -13.60
N GLY A 135 -5.23 -4.68 -12.28
CA GLY A 135 -5.88 -3.69 -11.43
C GLY A 135 -5.50 -3.84 -9.96
N VAL A 136 -6.18 -3.05 -9.13
CA VAL A 136 -5.97 -3.00 -7.69
C VAL A 136 -7.09 -3.72 -6.99
N VAL A 137 -6.74 -4.61 -6.05
CA VAL A 137 -7.71 -5.34 -5.25
C VAL A 137 -8.42 -4.34 -4.33
N VAL A 138 -9.75 -4.31 -4.37
CA VAL A 138 -10.58 -3.47 -3.50
C VAL A 138 -11.13 -4.29 -2.35
N ASP A 139 -11.44 -5.56 -2.61
CA ASP A 139 -11.96 -6.50 -1.64
C ASP A 139 -11.48 -7.92 -1.99
N SER A 140 -11.31 -8.77 -0.98
CA SER A 140 -10.85 -10.15 -1.12
C SER A 140 -11.66 -11.06 -0.20
N SER A 141 -12.25 -12.09 -0.79
CA SER A 141 -12.96 -13.16 -0.11
C SER A 141 -12.26 -14.51 -0.34
N MET A 142 -12.80 -15.61 0.22
CA MET A 142 -12.16 -16.92 0.09
C MET A 142 -12.12 -17.44 -1.36
N ASP A 143 -13.12 -17.11 -2.17
CA ASP A 143 -13.32 -17.65 -3.52
C ASP A 143 -13.48 -16.56 -4.59
N SER A 144 -13.40 -15.29 -4.22
CA SER A 144 -13.45 -14.18 -5.16
C SER A 144 -12.60 -13.00 -4.72
N ILE A 145 -12.12 -12.24 -5.69
CA ILE A 145 -11.47 -10.94 -5.46
C ILE A 145 -12.18 -9.89 -6.31
N THR A 146 -12.39 -8.71 -5.74
CA THR A 146 -12.93 -7.56 -6.46
C THR A 146 -11.78 -6.67 -6.86
N VAL A 147 -11.59 -6.45 -8.17
CA VAL A 147 -10.46 -5.71 -8.72
C VAL A 147 -10.97 -4.45 -9.42
N GLN A 148 -10.47 -3.30 -8.98
CA GLN A 148 -10.66 -2.04 -9.70
C GLN A 148 -9.65 -1.97 -10.83
N THR A 149 -10.17 -2.08 -12.06
CA THR A 149 -9.40 -1.86 -13.28
C THR A 149 -9.46 -0.40 -13.70
N LEU A 150 -8.76 -0.07 -14.79
CA LEU A 150 -8.89 1.24 -15.42
C LEU A 150 -10.27 1.48 -16.01
N ASP A 151 -11.02 0.45 -16.39
CA ASP A 151 -12.29 0.60 -17.09
C ASP A 151 -13.45 0.52 -16.10
N SER A 152 -13.45 -0.51 -15.26
CA SER A 152 -14.55 -0.88 -14.37
C SER A 152 -14.07 -1.59 -13.09
N LEU A 153 -14.98 -1.71 -12.12
CA LEU A 153 -14.83 -2.62 -10.99
C LEU A 153 -15.30 -4.01 -11.45
N GLU A 154 -14.43 -5.02 -11.35
CA GLU A 154 -14.75 -6.39 -11.76
C GLU A 154 -14.63 -7.38 -10.60
N GLU A 155 -15.64 -8.23 -10.44
CA GLU A 155 -15.59 -9.39 -9.55
C GLU A 155 -14.93 -10.56 -10.30
N VAL A 156 -13.88 -11.11 -9.71
CA VAL A 156 -13.10 -12.23 -10.24
C VAL A 156 -13.30 -13.43 -9.34
N ILE A 157 -13.83 -14.51 -9.88
CA ILE A 157 -13.97 -15.79 -9.18
C ILE A 157 -12.62 -16.51 -9.23
N VAL A 158 -12.08 -16.87 -8.07
CA VAL A 158 -10.80 -17.57 -7.93
C VAL A 158 -11.07 -19.00 -7.47
N PRO A 159 -11.19 -19.97 -8.38
CA PRO A 159 -11.43 -21.37 -8.01
C PRO A 159 -10.22 -21.94 -7.26
N ALA A 160 -10.44 -22.96 -6.42
CA ALA A 160 -9.37 -23.61 -5.64
C ALA A 160 -8.22 -24.20 -6.48
N GLY A 161 -8.42 -24.42 -7.78
CA GLY A 161 -7.39 -24.87 -8.72
C GLY A 161 -6.63 -23.73 -9.43
N ALA A 162 -6.96 -22.47 -9.18
CA ALA A 162 -6.26 -21.33 -9.76
C ALA A 162 -4.84 -21.22 -9.17
N VAL A 163 -3.89 -20.84 -10.02
CA VAL A 163 -2.51 -20.58 -9.57
C VAL A 163 -2.44 -19.18 -8.99
N VAL A 164 -2.28 -19.07 -7.69
CA VAL A 164 -2.13 -17.79 -6.99
C VAL A 164 -0.69 -17.67 -6.53
N ALA A 165 0.00 -16.63 -7.00
CA ALA A 165 1.43 -16.48 -6.77
C ALA A 165 1.85 -15.01 -6.73
N ASN A 166 3.01 -14.76 -6.15
CA ASN A 166 3.72 -13.50 -6.31
C ASN A 166 4.42 -13.45 -7.68
N GLN A 167 4.85 -12.25 -8.08
CA GLN A 167 5.63 -12.01 -9.29
C GLN A 167 6.95 -12.83 -9.35
N ASP A 168 7.50 -13.21 -8.19
CA ASP A 168 8.68 -14.09 -8.11
C ASP A 168 8.34 -15.59 -8.30
N GLY A 169 7.06 -15.92 -8.53
CA GLY A 169 6.56 -17.29 -8.70
C GLY A 169 6.28 -18.03 -7.40
N SER A 170 6.51 -17.42 -6.23
CA SER A 170 6.17 -18.04 -4.94
C SER A 170 4.66 -18.16 -4.78
N ARG A 171 4.19 -19.34 -4.36
CA ARG A 171 2.75 -19.60 -4.18
C ARG A 171 2.20 -18.76 -3.03
N LEU A 172 0.98 -18.26 -3.24
CA LEU A 172 0.26 -17.41 -2.30
C LEU A 172 -1.17 -17.95 -2.16
N ASP A 173 -1.79 -17.79 -0.99
CA ASP A 173 -3.20 -18.07 -0.79
C ASP A 173 -4.05 -16.88 -1.27
N VAL A 174 -5.25 -17.12 -1.79
CA VAL A 174 -6.21 -16.04 -2.13
C VAL A 174 -6.50 -15.18 -0.91
N ALA A 175 -6.65 -15.81 0.26
CA ALA A 175 -6.90 -15.11 1.52
C ALA A 175 -5.73 -14.22 1.96
N ALA A 176 -4.53 -14.44 1.41
CA ALA A 176 -3.37 -13.60 1.67
C ALA A 176 -3.29 -12.38 0.73
N ILE A 177 -4.15 -12.31 -0.29
CA ILE A 177 -4.29 -11.12 -1.15
C ILE A 177 -5.10 -10.07 -0.38
N GLN A 178 -4.52 -8.89 -0.21
CA GLN A 178 -5.11 -7.80 0.55
C GLN A 178 -5.62 -6.69 -0.36
N ALA A 179 -6.63 -5.97 0.10
CA ALA A 179 -7.07 -4.75 -0.56
C ALA A 179 -5.93 -3.72 -0.62
N GLY A 180 -5.71 -3.21 -1.84
CA GLY A 180 -4.63 -2.30 -2.20
C GLY A 180 -3.45 -2.94 -2.88
N GLU A 181 -3.41 -4.26 -2.95
CA GLU A 181 -2.41 -4.96 -3.75
C GLU A 181 -2.75 -4.87 -5.23
N VAL A 182 -1.71 -4.78 -6.06
CA VAL A 182 -1.86 -4.79 -7.51
C VAL A 182 -1.73 -6.22 -7.98
N VAL A 183 -2.72 -6.67 -8.74
CA VAL A 183 -2.78 -8.03 -9.25
C VAL A 183 -2.95 -8.04 -10.77
N VAL A 184 -2.35 -9.06 -11.38
CA VAL A 184 -2.60 -9.43 -12.77
C VAL A 184 -3.35 -10.75 -12.75
N VAL A 185 -4.60 -10.71 -13.16
CA VAL A 185 -5.47 -11.89 -13.27
C VAL A 185 -5.47 -12.34 -14.72
N LYS A 186 -5.20 -13.62 -14.95
CA LYS A 186 -5.41 -14.27 -16.25
C LYS A 186 -6.50 -15.30 -16.08
N GLY A 187 -7.52 -15.24 -16.91
CA GLY A 187 -8.70 -16.07 -16.76
C GLY A 187 -9.53 -16.16 -18.03
N MET A 188 -10.75 -16.65 -17.87
CA MET A 188 -11.74 -16.72 -18.94
C MET A 188 -13.02 -16.04 -18.48
N ARG A 189 -13.64 -15.23 -19.35
CA ARG A 189 -14.96 -14.69 -19.05
C ARG A 189 -16.00 -15.82 -19.17
N ALA A 190 -16.74 -16.05 -18.09
CA ALA A 190 -17.86 -16.98 -18.06
C ALA A 190 -19.10 -16.37 -18.72
N GLN A 191 -20.11 -17.20 -19.03
CA GLN A 191 -21.35 -16.80 -19.72
C GLN A 191 -22.21 -15.73 -19.00
N LYS A 192 -21.82 -15.31 -17.79
CA LYS A 192 -22.46 -14.23 -17.02
C LYS A 192 -21.60 -12.96 -16.91
N GLY A 193 -20.58 -12.81 -17.76
CA GLY A 193 -19.66 -11.67 -17.76
C GLY A 193 -18.60 -11.69 -16.63
N LYS A 194 -18.78 -12.55 -15.62
CA LYS A 194 -17.81 -12.75 -14.53
C LYS A 194 -16.52 -13.37 -15.05
N LEU A 195 -15.38 -12.89 -14.56
CA LEU A 195 -14.07 -13.44 -14.88
C LEU A 195 -13.76 -14.60 -13.95
N VAL A 196 -13.45 -15.78 -14.51
CA VAL A 196 -12.96 -16.92 -13.73
C VAL A 196 -11.45 -16.99 -13.89
N ALA A 197 -10.74 -16.77 -12.78
CA ALA A 197 -9.28 -16.76 -12.78
C ALA A 197 -8.72 -18.17 -13.00
N LYS A 198 -7.74 -18.26 -13.90
CA LYS A 198 -6.85 -19.42 -14.01
C LYS A 198 -5.56 -19.17 -13.24
N SER A 199 -5.08 -17.93 -13.24
CA SER A 199 -3.98 -17.49 -12.40
C SER A 199 -4.20 -16.07 -11.89
N VAL A 200 -3.77 -15.82 -10.66
CA VAL A 200 -3.69 -14.49 -10.05
C VAL A 200 -2.25 -14.26 -9.64
N GLU A 201 -1.63 -13.24 -10.20
CA GLU A 201 -0.25 -12.86 -9.93
C GLU A 201 -0.22 -11.54 -9.16
N ARG A 202 0.24 -11.57 -7.91
CA ARG A 202 0.44 -10.37 -7.10
C ARG A 202 1.77 -9.71 -7.47
N LEU A 203 1.72 -8.43 -7.81
CA LEU A 203 2.92 -7.64 -8.08
C LEU A 203 3.57 -7.22 -6.76
N VAL A 204 4.85 -7.58 -6.60
CA VAL A 204 5.57 -7.48 -5.31
C VAL A 204 5.87 -6.03 -4.93
N GLU A 205 5.98 -5.13 -5.89
CA GLU A 205 6.28 -3.72 -5.63
C GLU A 205 5.08 -2.91 -5.05
N GLY A 206 3.92 -3.57 -4.92
CA GLY A 206 2.70 -2.97 -4.42
C GLY A 206 2.20 -1.80 -5.27
N LEU A 207 1.24 -1.05 -4.73
CA LEU A 207 0.65 0.09 -5.44
C LEU A 207 1.67 1.21 -5.70
N GLN A 208 2.63 1.40 -4.79
CA GLN A 208 3.63 2.46 -4.91
C GLN A 208 4.58 2.23 -6.10
N GLY A 209 5.15 1.03 -6.25
CA GLY A 209 5.99 0.71 -7.41
C GLY A 209 5.21 0.75 -8.70
N TRP A 210 4.00 0.19 -8.70
CA TRP A 210 3.10 0.24 -9.86
C TRP A 210 2.76 1.68 -10.29
N CYS A 211 2.48 2.57 -9.34
CA CYS A 211 2.21 3.98 -9.61
C CYS A 211 3.44 4.73 -10.13
N ARG A 212 4.64 4.37 -9.65
CA ARG A 212 5.90 4.92 -10.15
C ARG A 212 6.13 4.55 -11.61
N ASP A 213 5.88 3.29 -11.97
CA ASP A 213 6.06 2.80 -13.33
C ASP A 213 4.96 3.26 -14.29
N ARG A 214 3.75 3.52 -13.77
CA ARG A 214 2.57 3.87 -14.57
C ARG A 214 1.86 5.13 -14.03
N PRO A 215 2.50 6.31 -14.07
CA PRO A 215 2.01 7.52 -13.41
C PRO A 215 0.72 8.09 -14.01
N LEU A 216 0.44 7.84 -15.29
CA LEU A 216 -0.83 8.24 -15.92
C LEU A 216 -1.99 7.37 -15.46
N ARG A 217 -1.80 6.06 -15.43
CA ARG A 217 -2.80 5.08 -14.99
C ARG A 217 -3.09 5.23 -13.49
N CYS A 218 -2.06 5.50 -12.69
CA CYS A 218 -2.24 5.78 -11.27
C CYS A 218 -3.10 7.02 -11.01
N ARG A 219 -2.87 8.13 -11.75
CA ARG A 219 -3.70 9.34 -11.64
C ARG A 219 -5.16 9.12 -12.06
N GLU A 220 -5.38 8.27 -13.06
CA GLU A 220 -6.74 7.91 -13.47
C GLU A 220 -7.45 7.06 -12.42
N LEU A 221 -6.77 6.04 -11.90
CA LEU A 221 -7.27 5.20 -10.81
C LEU A 221 -7.60 6.04 -9.57
N GLU A 222 -6.71 6.96 -9.18
CA GLU A 222 -6.93 7.88 -8.07
C GLU A 222 -8.20 8.71 -8.27
N ARG A 223 -8.41 9.25 -9.48
CA ARG A 223 -9.62 10.02 -9.78
C ARG A 223 -10.88 9.16 -9.63
N LYS A 224 -10.85 7.92 -10.11
CA LYS A 224 -11.97 6.99 -9.99
C LYS A 224 -12.25 6.61 -8.53
N LEU A 225 -11.22 6.34 -7.75
CA LEU A 225 -11.36 6.06 -6.31
C LEU A 225 -11.93 7.27 -5.56
N ARG A 226 -11.45 8.48 -5.83
CA ARG A 226 -12.01 9.72 -5.25
C ARG A 226 -13.48 9.94 -5.66
N GLN A 227 -13.82 9.64 -6.91
CA GLN A 227 -15.20 9.74 -7.39
C GLN A 227 -16.12 8.73 -6.69
N ALA A 228 -15.67 7.48 -6.53
CA ALA A 228 -16.39 6.45 -5.78
C ALA A 228 -16.56 6.88 -4.30
N GLU A 229 -15.51 7.40 -3.67
CA GLU A 229 -15.58 7.94 -2.29
C GLU A 229 -16.63 9.06 -2.19
N GLN A 230 -16.64 10.01 -3.14
CA GLN A 230 -17.63 11.09 -3.18
C GLN A 230 -19.05 10.57 -3.37
N GLN A 231 -19.25 9.60 -4.26
CA GLN A 231 -20.55 8.96 -4.47
C GLN A 231 -21.03 8.26 -3.20
N CYS A 232 -20.15 7.57 -2.49
CA CYS A 232 -20.47 6.95 -1.21
C CYS A 232 -20.80 7.97 -0.11
N ARG A 233 -20.12 9.12 -0.08
CA ARG A 233 -20.49 10.21 0.85
C ARG A 233 -21.88 10.79 0.56
N GLN A 234 -22.25 10.89 -0.72
CA GLN A 234 -23.55 11.44 -1.14
C GLN A 234 -24.69 10.44 -0.96
N ALA A 235 -24.43 9.15 -1.13
CA ALA A 235 -25.39 8.07 -0.97
C ALA A 235 -24.79 6.92 -0.14
N PRO A 236 -24.67 7.08 1.19
CA PRO A 236 -24.03 6.07 2.06
C PRO A 236 -24.67 4.69 1.94
N GLN A 237 -25.97 4.66 1.70
CA GLN A 237 -26.78 3.44 1.60
C GLN A 237 -26.54 2.68 0.28
N ALA A 238 -26.08 3.37 -0.77
CA ALA A 238 -25.71 2.76 -2.04
C ALA A 238 -24.32 2.08 -1.97
N CYS A 239 -23.53 2.39 -0.93
CA CYS A 239 -22.23 1.80 -0.65
C CYS A 239 -22.29 0.79 0.50
N ALA A 240 -23.41 0.09 0.64
CA ALA A 240 -23.62 -1.00 1.61
C ALA A 240 -22.95 -2.34 1.20
N ALA A 241 -21.97 -2.31 0.30
CA ALA A 241 -20.87 -3.28 0.31
C ALA A 241 -19.75 -2.61 1.12
N PRO A 242 -19.09 -3.27 2.09
CA PRO A 242 -18.37 -2.59 3.17
C PRO A 242 -17.27 -1.64 2.64
N VAL A 243 -17.63 -0.40 2.38
CA VAL A 243 -16.70 0.71 2.12
C VAL A 243 -16.01 1.13 3.41
N ASP A 244 -16.44 0.60 4.55
CA ASP A 244 -15.64 0.52 5.78
C ASP A 244 -14.31 -0.25 5.59
N GLY A 245 -14.15 -0.93 4.45
CA GLY A 245 -12.98 -1.72 4.07
C GLY A 245 -12.23 -1.26 2.82
N LEU A 246 -12.58 -0.14 2.16
CA LEU A 246 -11.66 0.49 1.20
C LEU A 246 -10.48 1.00 2.04
N PRO A 247 -9.38 0.25 2.18
CA PRO A 247 -8.59 0.37 3.37
C PRO A 247 -7.96 1.77 3.35
N PRO A 248 -7.91 2.48 4.48
CA PRO A 248 -7.06 3.67 4.61
C PRO A 248 -5.63 3.42 4.08
N VAL A 249 -5.20 2.16 3.98
CA VAL A 249 -3.99 1.70 3.29
C VAL A 249 -3.92 2.09 1.81
N ILE A 250 -4.99 1.95 1.00
CA ILE A 250 -4.97 2.31 -0.43
C ILE A 250 -4.82 3.82 -0.58
N LYS A 251 -5.64 4.58 0.13
CA LYS A 251 -5.57 6.03 0.13
C LYS A 251 -4.19 6.51 0.57
N ARG A 252 -3.69 5.98 1.69
CA ARG A 252 -2.36 6.29 2.21
C ARG A 252 -1.25 5.89 1.24
N ALA A 253 -1.35 4.76 0.54
CA ALA A 253 -0.36 4.33 -0.45
C ALA A 253 -0.32 5.26 -1.67
N VAL A 254 -1.49 5.69 -2.16
CA VAL A 254 -1.61 6.69 -3.23
C VAL A 254 -1.02 8.02 -2.76
N ASP A 255 -1.38 8.46 -1.56
CA ASP A 255 -0.90 9.73 -1.00
C ASP A 255 0.62 9.74 -0.78
N ILE A 256 1.20 8.62 -0.30
CA ILE A 256 2.65 8.44 -0.19
C ILE A 256 3.31 8.48 -1.57
N ALA A 257 2.76 7.81 -2.58
CA ALA A 257 3.29 7.82 -3.94
C ALA A 257 3.26 9.22 -4.55
N GLN A 258 2.17 9.96 -4.35
CA GLN A 258 2.03 11.34 -4.79
C GLN A 258 3.03 12.26 -4.09
N LEU A 259 3.22 12.10 -2.78
CA LEU A 259 4.21 12.86 -2.02
C LEU A 259 5.64 12.60 -2.51
N GLU A 260 6.00 11.34 -2.81
CA GLU A 260 7.32 11.00 -3.36
C GLU A 260 7.56 11.61 -4.73
N ASP A 261 6.55 11.60 -5.61
CA ASP A 261 6.63 12.25 -6.92
C ASP A 261 6.76 13.78 -6.79
N LEU A 262 6.00 14.42 -5.88
CA LEU A 262 6.14 15.85 -5.60
C LEU A 262 7.54 16.18 -5.04
N LYS A 263 8.09 15.33 -4.15
CA LYS A 263 9.47 15.48 -3.66
C LYS A 263 10.50 15.32 -4.79
N GLN A 264 10.29 14.38 -5.71
CA GLN A 264 11.15 14.19 -6.88
C GLN A 264 11.15 15.45 -7.75
N ARG A 265 9.95 15.98 -8.05
CA ARG A 265 9.79 17.21 -8.84
C ARG A 265 10.38 18.43 -8.15
N CYS A 266 10.20 18.56 -6.84
CA CYS A 266 10.86 19.59 -6.03
C CYS A 266 12.39 19.51 -6.15
N ARG A 267 12.97 18.30 -6.09
CA ARG A 267 14.42 18.10 -6.27
C ARG A 267 14.92 18.48 -7.67
N SER A 268 14.15 18.21 -8.72
CA SER A 268 14.57 18.43 -10.11
C SER A 268 14.23 19.82 -10.67
N ALA A 269 13.08 20.39 -10.30
CA ALA A 269 12.55 21.63 -10.85
C ALA A 269 12.70 22.85 -9.92
N GLY A 270 13.28 22.66 -8.73
CA GLY A 270 13.58 23.73 -7.79
C GLY A 270 12.36 24.25 -7.02
N GLN A 271 12.51 25.45 -6.49
CA GLN A 271 11.69 25.97 -5.38
C GLN A 271 10.19 26.10 -5.71
N ALA A 272 9.85 26.43 -6.96
CA ALA A 272 8.46 26.52 -7.40
C ALA A 272 7.72 25.17 -7.26
N ALA A 273 8.35 24.07 -7.69
CA ALA A 273 7.78 22.72 -7.54
C ALA A 273 7.76 22.25 -6.07
N CYS A 274 8.60 22.82 -5.21
CA CYS A 274 8.57 22.52 -3.79
C CYS A 274 7.40 23.18 -3.05
N GLN A 275 6.82 24.27 -3.57
CA GLN A 275 5.59 24.83 -3.01
C GLN A 275 4.42 23.84 -3.12
N ASP A 276 4.40 23.01 -4.15
CA ASP A 276 3.40 21.95 -4.31
C ASP A 276 3.51 20.90 -3.20
N VAL A 277 4.73 20.52 -2.79
CA VAL A 277 4.96 19.62 -1.64
C VAL A 277 4.41 20.24 -0.35
N VAL A 278 4.70 21.52 -0.11
CA VAL A 278 4.25 22.24 1.09
C VAL A 278 2.72 22.35 1.11
N SER A 279 2.12 22.72 -0.01
CA SER A 279 0.67 22.81 -0.17
C SER A 279 0.00 21.44 0.07
N TYR A 280 0.56 20.38 -0.52
CA TYR A 280 0.09 19.01 -0.34
C TYR A 280 0.16 18.57 1.14
N CYS A 281 1.29 18.82 1.82
CA CYS A 281 1.45 18.45 3.22
C CYS A 281 0.57 19.26 4.19
N ARG A 282 0.18 20.49 3.83
CA ARG A 282 -0.83 21.24 4.62
C ARG A 282 -2.20 20.59 4.56
N GLN A 283 -2.54 19.96 3.44
CA GLN A 283 -3.84 19.31 3.23
C GLN A 283 -3.85 17.87 3.77
N ASN A 284 -2.70 17.19 3.79
CA ASN A 284 -2.56 15.77 4.15
C ASN A 284 -1.51 15.58 5.27
N LEU A 285 -1.81 16.11 6.45
CA LEU A 285 -0.89 16.13 7.60
C LEU A 285 -0.49 14.73 8.07
N ASP A 286 -1.42 13.77 8.02
CA ASP A 286 -1.23 12.38 8.42
C ASP A 286 -0.24 11.63 7.52
N VAL A 287 -0.23 11.96 6.22
CA VAL A 287 0.71 11.39 5.24
C VAL A 287 2.10 11.99 5.41
N CYS A 288 2.17 13.29 5.71
CA CYS A 288 3.44 14.01 5.82
C CYS A 288 4.09 13.99 7.21
N ALA A 289 3.44 13.43 8.23
CA ALA A 289 3.94 13.40 9.60
C ALA A 289 5.32 12.72 9.74
N ASP A 290 5.55 11.64 8.97
CA ASP A 290 6.80 10.88 9.00
C ASP A 290 7.85 11.42 8.01
N SER A 291 7.40 12.21 7.03
CA SER A 291 8.29 12.86 6.07
C SER A 291 8.77 14.18 6.63
N LYS A 292 9.97 14.20 7.22
CA LYS A 292 10.68 15.47 7.45
C LYS A 292 10.66 16.22 6.11
N PRO A 293 10.06 17.43 6.00
CA PRO A 293 10.12 18.17 4.75
C PRO A 293 11.59 18.24 4.35
N PRO A 294 11.93 18.02 3.06
CA PRO A 294 13.32 18.10 2.64
C PRO A 294 13.87 19.41 3.17
N ALA A 295 14.91 19.32 4.00
CA ALA A 295 15.57 20.51 4.52
C ALA A 295 15.99 21.28 3.29
N PHE A 296 15.31 22.38 2.99
CA PHE A 296 15.69 23.24 1.89
C PHE A 296 17.13 23.67 2.21
N PRO A 297 18.13 23.28 1.42
CA PRO A 297 19.34 24.08 1.44
C PRO A 297 18.88 25.43 0.91
N ASP A 298 18.76 26.43 1.78
CA ASP A 298 18.63 27.81 1.35
C ASP A 298 19.77 28.01 0.34
N ARG A 299 19.44 28.08 -0.95
CA ARG A 299 20.47 28.35 -1.96
C ARG A 299 21.07 29.70 -1.59
N PRO A 300 22.40 29.87 -1.68
CA PRO A 300 23.05 31.14 -1.35
C PRO A 300 22.40 32.35 -2.04
N ASP A 301 21.87 32.13 -3.25
CA ASP A 301 21.22 33.16 -4.08
C ASP A 301 19.83 33.57 -3.53
N ASP A 302 19.02 32.63 -3.05
CA ASP A 302 17.72 32.94 -2.43
C ASP A 302 17.90 33.66 -1.11
N LEU A 303 18.95 33.30 -0.36
CA LEU A 303 19.22 33.93 0.91
C LEU A 303 19.74 35.36 0.73
N ARG A 304 20.57 35.61 -0.30
CA ARG A 304 20.96 36.97 -0.71
C ARG A 304 19.76 37.80 -1.13
N GLU A 305 18.85 37.25 -1.94
CA GLU A 305 17.66 37.99 -2.39
C GLU A 305 16.69 38.27 -1.23
N ARG A 306 16.50 37.31 -0.31
CA ARG A 306 15.70 37.53 0.91
C ARG A 306 16.31 38.62 1.80
N VAL A 307 17.63 38.60 1.98
CA VAL A 307 18.35 39.63 2.74
C VAL A 307 18.16 41.00 2.07
N ARG A 308 18.24 41.07 0.74
CA ARG A 308 18.04 42.31 -0.04
C ARG A 308 16.62 42.88 0.10
N ILE A 309 15.59 42.04 0.02
CA ILE A 309 14.19 42.45 0.19
C ILE A 309 13.95 42.95 1.63
N LEU A 310 14.47 42.24 2.63
CA LEU A 310 14.35 42.63 4.04
C LEU A 310 15.12 43.92 4.35
N GLU A 311 16.28 44.11 3.71
CA GLU A 311 17.05 45.35 3.79
C GLU A 311 16.27 46.53 3.22
N GLN A 312 15.67 46.36 2.03
CA GLN A 312 14.85 47.40 1.40
C GLN A 312 13.66 47.78 2.27
N GLY A 313 12.90 46.79 2.77
CA GLY A 313 11.80 47.05 3.71
C GLY A 313 12.25 47.74 4.98
N CYS A 314 13.44 47.40 5.50
CA CYS A 314 14.00 48.07 6.67
C CYS A 314 14.38 49.53 6.38
N ARG A 315 14.93 49.85 5.19
CA ARG A 315 15.17 51.25 4.75
C ARG A 315 13.87 52.04 4.63
N ASP A 316 12.80 51.39 4.19
CA ASP A 316 11.45 51.96 4.11
C ASP A 316 10.77 52.09 5.49
N ARG A 317 11.51 51.87 6.58
CA ARG A 317 11.07 51.93 7.99
C ARG A 317 10.04 50.87 8.39
N ASP A 318 9.98 49.74 7.69
CA ASP A 318 9.21 48.58 8.13
C ASP A 318 9.92 47.88 9.31
N THR A 319 9.38 48.07 10.51
CA THR A 319 9.90 47.49 11.76
C THR A 319 9.89 45.96 11.79
N LEU A 320 9.00 45.30 11.04
CA LEU A 320 8.96 43.85 10.93
C LEU A 320 10.11 43.35 10.06
N ALA A 321 10.33 44.01 8.92
CA ALA A 321 11.45 43.70 8.02
C ALA A 321 12.81 43.88 8.73
N CYS A 322 12.98 44.96 9.51
CA CYS A 322 14.20 45.18 10.30
C CYS A 322 14.44 44.06 11.34
N ARG A 323 13.40 43.60 12.05
CA ARG A 323 13.53 42.49 13.01
C ARG A 323 13.88 41.18 12.33
N GLN A 324 13.25 40.89 11.20
CA GLN A 324 13.51 39.67 10.44
C GLN A 324 14.92 39.67 9.84
N LEU A 325 15.40 40.83 9.37
CA LEU A 325 16.78 41.02 8.91
C LEU A 325 17.77 40.75 10.04
N ALA A 326 17.56 41.33 11.23
CA ALA A 326 18.43 41.11 12.39
C ALA A 326 18.49 39.62 12.80
N GLN A 327 17.35 38.93 12.78
CA GLN A 327 17.29 37.49 13.06
C GLN A 327 18.00 36.65 11.99
N ALA A 328 17.87 37.02 10.70
CA ALA A 328 18.55 36.36 9.61
C ALA A 328 20.08 36.52 9.72
N CYS A 329 20.56 37.74 10.01
CA CYS A 329 21.98 38.02 10.21
C CYS A 329 22.57 37.32 11.43
N ALA A 330 21.82 37.22 12.54
CA ALA A 330 22.27 36.51 13.73
C ALA A 330 22.47 35.00 13.52
N ARG A 331 21.74 34.40 12.57
CA ARG A 331 21.83 32.96 12.25
C ARG A 331 22.95 32.63 11.26
N LEU A 332 23.43 33.60 10.49
CA LEU A 332 24.34 33.39 9.37
C LEU A 332 25.49 34.41 9.40
N PRO A 333 26.46 34.23 10.32
CA PRO A 333 27.63 35.11 10.41
C PRO A 333 28.40 35.09 9.09
N GLY A 334 28.70 36.28 8.53
CA GLY A 334 29.44 36.46 7.27
C GLY A 334 28.60 36.78 6.03
N VAL A 335 27.29 36.50 6.00
CA VAL A 335 26.44 36.88 4.84
C VAL A 335 26.06 38.35 4.89
N CYS A 336 25.70 38.85 6.07
CA CYS A 336 25.31 40.25 6.22
C CYS A 336 26.51 41.21 6.16
N ASP A 337 27.69 40.78 6.61
CA ASP A 337 28.92 41.59 6.56
C ASP A 337 29.38 41.91 5.13
N ALA A 338 29.02 41.04 4.17
CA ALA A 338 29.33 41.24 2.75
C ALA A 338 28.31 42.12 2.01
N ILE A 339 27.11 42.31 2.57
CA ILE A 339 25.97 42.96 1.89
C ILE A 339 25.67 44.32 2.49
N LEU A 340 25.76 44.45 3.82
CA LEU A 340 25.62 45.73 4.51
C LEU A 340 27.00 46.40 4.56
N PRO A 341 27.28 47.41 3.71
CA PRO A 341 28.45 48.24 3.96
C PRO A 341 28.32 48.79 5.37
N ALA A 342 29.41 48.79 6.15
CA ALA A 342 29.43 49.28 7.52
C ALA A 342 28.87 50.71 7.57
N THR A 343 27.56 50.81 7.79
CA THR A 343 26.89 52.08 7.99
C THR A 343 27.15 52.44 9.43
N GLU A 344 27.90 53.53 9.58
CA GLU A 344 28.22 54.18 10.84
C GLU A 344 26.95 54.23 11.70
N PRO A 345 26.99 53.72 12.94
CA PRO A 345 25.79 53.60 13.76
C PRO A 345 25.13 54.99 13.87
N PRO A 346 23.80 55.09 13.71
CA PRO A 346 23.13 56.38 13.80
C PRO A 346 23.47 57.00 15.15
N ALA A 347 23.94 58.25 15.09
CA ALA A 347 24.27 59.03 16.27
C ALA A 347 23.09 58.93 17.25
N ARG A 348 23.37 58.43 18.46
CA ARG A 348 22.36 58.34 19.52
C ARG A 348 21.79 59.74 19.76
N PRO A 349 20.46 59.87 19.88
CA PRO A 349 19.82 61.16 20.14
C PRO A 349 20.24 61.76 21.48
#